data_AF-A0A1X1VH04-F1
#
_entry.id   AF-A0A1X1VH04-F1
#
_cell.length_a   1.000
_cell.length_b   1.000
_cell.length_c   1.000
_cell.angle_alpha   90.00
_cell.angle_beta   90.00
_cell.angle_gamma   90.00
#
_symmetry.space_group_name_H-M   'P 1'
#
loop_
_entity.id
_entity.type
_entity.pdbx_description
1 polymer ?
#
loop_
_entity_poly.entity_id
_entity_poly.type
_entity_poly.pdbx_seq_one_letter_code
_entity_poly.pdbx_strand_id
1 'polypeptide(L)'
;MKFPYATILLSLLALSVTTEVLWMGNISRPPTTIYHIWHIALMLFVITVRLACQQQLSPQVARYTRILIAGMAMCAVGDVVNSAISGIQPITRKLSVAIILFGAGYILYVYVLYRFSQSRLAQRGGIGYRMRWFVVMIVAVANTVGWISYVREPVTGHQFLELGSFLFNLVIYTLMISFSIWYFWANRLSLPAFPVLIGGLLLPLSDLYLFSTWLAPGQNRDVPIFDLYAANWILYFSGQVLFAFLPACENDARLSESAQSGNRPAELG
;
A
#
# COMPACT_ATOMS: atom_id res chain seq x y z
N MET A 1 -0.90 -7.64 -20.04
CA MET A 1 -1.84 -8.01 -18.97
C MET A 1 -2.96 -8.85 -19.54
N LYS A 2 -3.29 -9.99 -18.95
CA LYS A 2 -4.58 -10.63 -19.26
C LYS A 2 -5.69 -9.73 -18.73
N PHE A 3 -6.50 -9.18 -19.64
CA PHE A 3 -7.64 -8.30 -19.37
C PHE A 3 -8.48 -8.63 -18.11
N PRO A 4 -8.76 -9.90 -17.72
CA PRO A 4 -9.58 -10.17 -16.54
C PRO A 4 -9.02 -9.64 -15.21
N TYR A 5 -7.71 -9.71 -14.96
CA TYR A 5 -7.15 -9.35 -13.64
C TYR A 5 -7.28 -7.85 -13.34
N ALA A 6 -6.86 -7.02 -14.30
CA ALA A 6 -6.93 -5.57 -14.18
C ALA A 6 -8.38 -5.09 -14.04
N THR A 7 -9.28 -5.62 -14.88
CA THR A 7 -10.71 -5.29 -14.81
C THR A 7 -11.30 -5.65 -13.46
N ILE A 8 -11.04 -6.86 -12.93
CA ILE A 8 -11.56 -7.28 -11.62
C ILE A 8 -11.12 -6.31 -10.51
N LEU A 9 -9.83 -5.96 -10.47
CA LEU A 9 -9.30 -5.05 -9.46
C LEU A 9 -9.91 -3.64 -9.57
N LEU A 10 -10.00 -3.09 -10.79
CA LEU A 10 -10.57 -1.77 -11.00
C LEU A 10 -12.08 -1.73 -10.72
N SER A 11 -12.81 -2.78 -11.09
CA SER A 11 -14.24 -2.90 -10.76
C SER A 11 -14.45 -2.98 -9.25
N LEU A 12 -13.62 -3.74 -8.54
CA LEU A 12 -13.69 -3.83 -7.08
C LEU A 12 -13.37 -2.49 -6.41
N LEU A 13 -12.37 -1.77 -6.93
CA LEU A 13 -12.03 -0.44 -6.46
C LEU A 13 -13.19 0.54 -6.67
N ALA A 14 -13.76 0.58 -7.88
CA ALA A 14 -14.89 1.44 -8.21
C ALA A 14 -16.11 1.13 -7.32
N LEU A 15 -16.40 -0.15 -7.09
CA LEU A 15 -17.47 -0.58 -6.20
C LEU A 15 -17.22 -0.09 -4.77
N SER A 16 -16.03 -0.30 -4.22
CA SER A 16 -15.70 0.14 -2.86
C SER A 16 -15.80 1.66 -2.73
N VAL A 17 -15.17 2.43 -3.61
CA VAL A 17 -15.15 3.89 -3.52
C VAL A 17 -16.54 4.48 -3.68
N THR A 18 -17.33 3.98 -4.64
CA THR A 18 -18.72 4.44 -4.84
C THR A 18 -19.54 4.17 -3.59
N THR A 19 -19.39 2.98 -3.01
CA THR A 19 -20.12 2.59 -1.80
C THR A 19 -19.74 3.49 -0.60
N GLU A 20 -18.45 3.76 -0.38
CA GLU A 20 -18.01 4.69 0.68
C GLU A 20 -18.59 6.10 0.49
N VAL A 21 -18.56 6.63 -0.74
CA VAL A 21 -19.11 7.96 -1.05
C VAL A 21 -20.61 8.02 -0.79
N LEU A 22 -21.37 7.01 -1.19
CA LEU A 22 -22.81 6.94 -0.92
C LEU A 22 -23.11 6.85 0.57
N TRP A 23 -22.31 6.10 1.34
CA TRP A 23 -22.49 5.96 2.77
C TRP A 23 -22.13 7.23 3.55
N MET A 24 -21.05 7.93 3.17
CA MET A 24 -20.73 9.26 3.71
C MET A 24 -21.82 10.29 3.37
N GLY A 25 -22.48 10.14 2.21
CA GLY A 25 -23.63 10.95 1.82
C GLY A 25 -24.94 10.65 2.55
N ASN A 26 -24.94 9.75 3.54
CA ASN A 26 -26.12 9.27 4.28
C ASN A 26 -27.22 8.64 3.41
N ILE A 27 -26.91 8.17 2.20
CA ILE A 27 -27.91 7.60 1.28
C ILE A 27 -28.35 6.20 1.73
N SER A 28 -27.44 5.39 2.29
CA SER A 28 -27.73 4.00 2.68
C SER A 28 -26.75 3.43 3.72
N ARG A 29 -26.49 4.20 4.78
CA ARG A 29 -25.44 3.86 5.77
C ARG A 29 -25.74 2.53 6.49
N PRO A 30 -24.85 1.53 6.40
CA PRO A 30 -25.06 0.22 7.02
C PRO A 30 -24.78 0.27 8.52
N PRO A 31 -25.27 -0.72 9.29
CA PRO A 31 -24.81 -0.96 10.65
C PRO A 31 -23.28 -1.12 10.70
N THR A 32 -22.64 -0.60 11.75
CA THR A 32 -21.18 -0.60 11.93
C THR A 32 -20.54 -1.99 11.77
N THR A 33 -21.21 -3.04 12.24
CA THR A 33 -20.73 -4.42 12.08
C THR A 33 -20.67 -4.84 10.60
N ILE A 34 -21.73 -4.55 9.84
CA ILE A 34 -21.80 -4.89 8.41
C ILE A 34 -20.74 -4.09 7.64
N TYR A 35 -20.55 -2.82 8.00
CA TYR A 35 -19.54 -1.95 7.42
C TYR A 35 -18.12 -2.53 7.53
N HIS A 36 -17.71 -2.99 8.72
CA HIS A 36 -16.38 -3.57 8.89
C HIS A 36 -16.25 -4.98 8.27
N ILE A 37 -17.30 -5.79 8.28
CA ILE A 37 -17.30 -7.09 7.59
C ILE A 37 -17.11 -6.90 6.08
N TRP A 38 -17.76 -5.89 5.50
CA TRP A 38 -17.60 -5.53 4.09
C TRP A 38 -16.14 -5.23 3.74
N HIS A 39 -15.45 -4.42 4.54
CA HIS A 39 -14.03 -4.12 4.37
C HIS A 39 -13.11 -5.33 4.42
N ILE A 40 -13.35 -6.21 5.40
CA ILE A 40 -12.59 -7.47 5.52
C ILE A 40 -12.84 -8.34 4.27
N ALA A 41 -14.09 -8.44 3.82
CA ALA A 41 -14.44 -9.20 2.63
C ALA A 41 -13.75 -8.66 1.36
N LEU A 42 -13.70 -7.33 1.19
CA LEU A 42 -12.97 -6.68 0.10
C LEU A 42 -11.48 -7.01 0.11
N MET A 43 -10.83 -6.94 1.27
CA MET A 43 -9.40 -7.29 1.41
C MET A 43 -9.14 -8.77 1.09
N LEU A 44 -9.97 -9.68 1.61
CA LEU A 44 -9.88 -11.11 1.31
C LEU A 44 -10.10 -11.40 -0.19
N PHE A 45 -10.97 -10.65 -0.85
CA PHE A 45 -11.20 -10.77 -2.28
C PHE A 45 -9.94 -10.36 -3.07
N VAL A 46 -9.29 -9.24 -2.73
CA VAL A 46 -8.03 -8.83 -3.38
C VAL A 46 -6.94 -9.88 -3.18
N ILE A 47 -6.82 -10.46 -1.98
CA ILE A 47 -5.89 -11.56 -1.69
C ILE A 47 -6.18 -12.77 -2.60
N THR A 48 -7.45 -13.15 -2.72
CA THR A 48 -7.89 -14.28 -3.56
C THR A 48 -7.57 -14.03 -5.03
N VAL A 49 -7.84 -12.82 -5.53
CA VAL A 49 -7.52 -12.42 -6.90
C VAL A 49 -6.01 -12.48 -7.17
N ARG A 50 -5.18 -12.04 -6.21
CA ARG A 50 -3.71 -12.17 -6.29
C ARG A 50 -3.24 -13.62 -6.29
N LEU A 51 -3.83 -14.47 -5.44
CA LEU A 51 -3.53 -15.91 -5.40
C LEU A 51 -3.85 -16.58 -6.74
N ALA A 52 -5.01 -16.26 -7.34
CA ALA A 52 -5.39 -16.79 -8.64
C ALA A 52 -4.45 -16.31 -9.76
N CYS A 53 -4.06 -15.03 -9.73
CA CYS A 53 -3.12 -14.46 -10.70
C CYS A 53 -1.74 -15.12 -10.65
N GLN A 54 -1.28 -15.52 -9.45
CA GLN A 54 0.05 -16.10 -9.24
C GLN A 54 0.34 -17.31 -10.14
N GLN A 55 -0.67 -18.12 -10.47
CA GLN A 55 -0.53 -19.31 -11.30
C GLN A 55 -0.06 -19.00 -12.73
N GLN A 56 -0.17 -17.75 -13.17
CA GLN A 56 0.12 -17.32 -14.53
C GLN A 56 1.42 -16.50 -14.62
N LEU A 57 2.10 -16.31 -13.48
CA LEU A 57 3.33 -15.52 -13.39
C LEU A 57 4.55 -16.42 -13.57
N SER A 58 5.64 -15.83 -14.07
CA SER A 58 6.95 -16.48 -14.08
C SER A 58 7.37 -16.90 -12.65
N PRO A 59 8.15 -17.99 -12.48
CA PRO A 59 8.49 -18.53 -11.16
C PRO A 59 9.09 -17.50 -10.20
N GLN A 60 9.91 -16.59 -10.73
CA GLN A 60 10.52 -15.51 -9.96
C GLN A 60 9.48 -14.50 -9.45
N VAL A 61 8.58 -14.02 -10.31
CA VAL A 61 7.53 -13.07 -9.92
C VAL A 61 6.51 -13.74 -9.00
N ALA A 62 6.17 -15.01 -9.24
CA ALA A 62 5.29 -15.79 -8.36
C ALA A 62 5.85 -15.93 -6.93
N ARG A 63 7.18 -16.09 -6.76
CA ARG A 63 7.83 -16.08 -5.44
C ARG A 63 7.60 -14.77 -4.69
N TYR A 64 7.83 -13.64 -5.34
CA TYR A 64 7.63 -12.33 -4.71
C TYR A 64 6.14 -12.00 -4.50
N THR A 65 5.26 -12.52 -5.36
CA THR A 65 3.80 -12.40 -5.19
C THR A 65 3.32 -13.07 -3.91
N ARG A 66 3.87 -14.25 -3.55
CA ARG A 66 3.58 -14.89 -2.25
C ARG A 66 3.99 -14.04 -1.06
N ILE A 67 5.11 -13.33 -1.16
CA ILE A 67 5.58 -12.40 -0.12
C ILE A 67 4.61 -11.22 0.01
N LEU A 68 4.14 -10.66 -1.10
CA LEU A 68 3.14 -9.59 -1.11
C LEU A 68 1.79 -10.05 -0.56
N ILE A 69 1.37 -11.28 -0.85
CA ILE A 69 0.15 -11.88 -0.29
C ILE A 69 0.27 -12.02 1.22
N ALA A 70 1.41 -12.53 1.73
CA ALA A 70 1.66 -12.61 3.16
C ALA A 70 1.58 -11.22 3.82
N GLY A 71 2.16 -10.19 3.19
CA GLY A 71 2.05 -8.83 3.70
C GLY A 71 0.61 -8.29 3.70
N MET A 72 -0.16 -8.57 2.65
CA MET A 72 -1.58 -8.20 2.56
C MET A 72 -2.43 -8.92 3.60
N ALA A 73 -2.14 -10.19 3.90
CA ALA A 73 -2.81 -10.94 4.95
C ALA A 73 -2.54 -10.36 6.34
N MET A 74 -1.30 -9.94 6.63
CA MET A 74 -0.99 -9.23 7.88
C MET A 74 -1.79 -7.93 8.00
N CYS A 75 -1.90 -7.18 6.90
CA CYS A 75 -2.70 -5.96 6.86
C CYS A 75 -4.20 -6.27 7.07
N ALA A 76 -4.74 -7.30 6.43
CA ALA A 76 -6.14 -7.72 6.64
C ALA A 76 -6.44 -8.12 8.10
N VAL A 77 -5.49 -8.77 8.79
CA VAL A 77 -5.61 -9.03 10.23
C VAL A 77 -5.58 -7.73 11.02
N GLY A 78 -4.74 -6.77 10.64
CA GLY A 78 -4.72 -5.42 11.23
C GLY A 78 -6.05 -4.69 11.04
N ASP A 79 -6.69 -4.83 9.89
CA ASP A 79 -8.02 -4.25 9.61
C ASP A 79 -9.09 -4.84 10.53
N VAL A 80 -9.06 -6.16 10.76
CA VAL A 80 -9.91 -6.82 11.75
C VAL A 80 -9.66 -6.25 13.14
N VAL A 81 -8.40 -6.09 13.55
CA VAL A 81 -8.07 -5.53 14.88
C VAL A 81 -8.53 -4.08 15.03
N ASN A 82 -8.38 -3.25 14.00
CA ASN A 82 -8.78 -1.85 14.03
C ASN A 82 -10.29 -1.61 13.86
N SER A 83 -11.04 -2.63 13.46
CA SER A 83 -12.49 -2.53 13.31
C SER A 83 -13.22 -2.39 14.66
N ALA A 84 -14.45 -1.88 14.61
CA ALA A 84 -15.34 -1.87 15.77
C ALA A 84 -15.83 -3.27 16.19
N ILE A 85 -15.66 -4.29 15.33
CA ILE A 85 -16.03 -5.67 15.67
C ILE A 85 -14.97 -6.35 16.54
N SER A 86 -13.77 -5.78 16.67
CA SER A 86 -12.78 -6.28 17.61
C SER A 86 -13.08 -5.78 19.03
N GLY A 87 -13.04 -6.70 20.01
CA GLY A 87 -13.18 -6.37 21.44
C GLY A 87 -11.94 -5.69 22.05
N ILE A 88 -10.95 -5.31 21.24
CA ILE A 88 -9.73 -4.64 21.72
C ILE A 88 -10.05 -3.18 21.97
N GLN A 89 -9.92 -2.73 23.22
CA GLN A 89 -10.10 -1.34 23.63
C GLN A 89 -8.96 -0.94 24.59
N PRO A 90 -8.65 0.37 24.71
CA PRO A 90 -9.15 1.51 23.92
C PRO A 90 -8.50 1.60 22.51
N ILE A 91 -8.85 2.60 21.69
CA ILE A 91 -8.28 2.82 20.34
C ILE A 91 -6.75 2.78 20.33
N THR A 92 -6.08 3.32 21.35
CA THR A 92 -4.61 3.30 21.44
C THR A 92 -4.02 1.89 21.43
N ARG A 93 -4.73 0.91 21.99
CA ARG A 93 -4.34 -0.51 21.95
C ARG A 93 -4.58 -1.13 20.57
N LYS A 94 -5.69 -0.79 19.90
CA LYS A 94 -5.96 -1.20 18.51
C LYS A 94 -4.84 -0.70 17.60
N LEU A 95 -4.53 0.60 17.68
CA LEU A 95 -3.47 1.24 16.90
C LEU A 95 -2.08 0.67 17.17
N SER A 96 -1.78 0.31 18.43
CA SER A 96 -0.49 -0.31 18.76
C SER A 96 -0.32 -1.66 18.06
N VAL A 97 -1.36 -2.49 18.06
CA VAL A 97 -1.34 -3.78 17.36
C VAL A 97 -1.31 -3.57 15.84
N ALA A 98 -2.03 -2.57 15.33
CA ALA A 98 -2.04 -2.24 13.92
C ALA A 98 -0.66 -1.77 13.43
N ILE A 99 0.06 -0.94 14.18
CA ILE A 99 1.45 -0.55 13.85
C ILE A 99 2.33 -1.79 13.66
N ILE A 100 2.16 -2.82 14.49
CA ILE A 100 2.95 -4.05 14.37
C ILE A 100 2.56 -4.83 13.11
N LEU A 101 1.25 -5.02 12.88
CA LEU A 101 0.74 -5.82 11.75
C LEU A 101 0.95 -5.14 10.39
N PHE A 102 0.62 -3.85 10.28
CA PHE A 102 0.91 -3.02 9.11
C PHE A 102 2.43 -2.85 8.94
N GLY A 103 3.15 -2.68 10.05
CA GLY A 103 4.61 -2.83 10.20
C GLY A 103 5.17 -3.99 9.40
N ALA A 104 4.83 -5.19 9.84
CA ALA A 104 5.26 -6.43 9.23
C ALA A 104 4.81 -6.51 7.76
N GLY A 105 3.56 -6.14 7.45
CA GLY A 105 3.03 -6.19 6.10
C GLY A 105 3.76 -5.30 5.11
N TYR A 106 3.99 -4.04 5.46
CA TYR A 106 4.62 -3.05 4.60
C TYR A 106 6.12 -3.26 4.47
N ILE A 107 6.81 -3.83 5.46
CA ILE A 107 8.20 -4.29 5.29
C ILE A 107 8.31 -5.26 4.12
N LEU A 108 7.34 -6.19 3.98
CA LEU A 108 7.32 -7.13 2.86
C LEU A 108 7.06 -6.42 1.52
N TYR A 109 6.25 -5.36 1.51
CA TYR A 109 5.98 -4.56 0.31
C TYR A 109 7.23 -3.80 -0.13
N VAL A 110 7.87 -3.12 0.81
CA VAL A 110 9.14 -2.41 0.64
C VAL A 110 10.22 -3.36 0.13
N TYR A 111 10.35 -4.55 0.72
CA TYR A 111 11.32 -5.56 0.29
C TYR A 111 11.10 -5.94 -1.17
N VAL A 112 9.87 -6.25 -1.57
CA VAL A 112 9.56 -6.66 -2.95
C VAL A 112 9.79 -5.50 -3.94
N LEU A 113 9.35 -4.29 -3.60
CA LEU A 113 9.60 -3.10 -4.42
C LEU A 113 11.09 -2.87 -4.63
N TYR A 114 11.90 -2.97 -3.58
CA TYR A 114 13.35 -2.82 -3.66
C TYR A 114 13.95 -3.82 -4.64
N ARG A 115 13.57 -5.10 -4.54
CA ARG A 115 14.09 -6.16 -5.41
C ARG A 115 13.72 -5.93 -6.89
N PHE A 116 12.50 -5.48 -7.16
CA PHE A 116 12.02 -5.21 -8.52
C PHE A 116 12.51 -3.90 -9.12
N SER A 117 12.73 -2.87 -8.31
CA SER A 117 13.18 -1.55 -8.76
C SER A 117 14.70 -1.48 -8.90
N GLN A 118 15.45 -1.83 -7.86
CA GLN A 118 16.90 -1.59 -7.79
C GLN A 118 17.67 -2.33 -8.88
N SER A 119 17.29 -3.57 -9.19
CA SER A 119 17.96 -4.38 -10.21
C SER A 119 17.88 -3.73 -11.60
N ARG A 120 16.68 -3.33 -12.02
CA ARG A 120 16.47 -2.66 -13.32
C ARG A 120 17.00 -1.23 -13.34
N LEU A 121 16.90 -0.51 -12.23
CA LEU A 121 17.47 0.83 -12.10
C LEU A 121 19.00 0.79 -12.28
N ALA A 122 19.67 -0.18 -11.64
CA ALA A 122 21.11 -0.37 -11.77
C ALA A 122 21.53 -0.79 -13.19
N GLN A 123 20.78 -1.71 -13.82
CA GLN A 123 21.06 -2.15 -15.19
C GLN A 123 20.90 -1.03 -16.22
N ARG A 124 19.87 -0.19 -16.08
CA ARG A 124 19.58 0.91 -17.00
C ARG A 124 20.49 2.12 -16.77
N GLY A 125 20.99 2.30 -15.54
CA GLY A 125 21.80 3.46 -15.17
C GLY A 125 21.05 4.79 -15.31
N GLY A 126 21.78 5.84 -15.67
CA GLY A 126 21.21 7.17 -15.92
C GLY A 126 20.84 7.97 -14.68
N ILE A 127 20.08 9.05 -14.88
CA ILE A 127 19.78 10.04 -13.84
C ILE A 127 18.97 9.44 -12.69
N GLY A 128 18.00 8.57 -12.99
CA GLY A 128 17.18 7.90 -11.97
C GLY A 128 18.01 7.04 -11.02
N TYR A 129 19.02 6.32 -11.54
CA TYR A 129 19.95 5.57 -10.70
C TYR A 129 20.83 6.49 -9.84
N ARG A 130 21.36 7.57 -10.41
CA ARG A 130 22.22 8.53 -9.69
C ARG A 130 21.45 9.29 -8.59
N MET A 131 20.21 9.67 -8.84
CA MET A 131 19.37 10.44 -7.92
C MET A 131 18.58 9.59 -6.92
N ARG A 132 18.68 8.25 -6.97
CA ARG A 132 17.82 7.35 -6.18
C ARG A 132 17.85 7.65 -4.68
N TRP A 133 19.02 7.92 -4.12
CA TRP A 133 19.18 8.23 -2.69
C TRP A 133 18.80 9.67 -2.35
N PHE A 134 18.90 10.58 -3.32
CA PHE A 134 18.41 11.95 -3.16
C PHE A 134 16.88 11.96 -3.00
N VAL A 135 16.16 11.12 -3.75
CA VAL A 135 14.71 10.92 -3.53
C VAL A 135 14.42 10.41 -2.13
N VAL A 136 15.15 9.39 -1.66
CA VAL A 136 14.97 8.85 -0.30
C VAL A 136 15.15 9.95 0.74
N MET A 137 16.17 10.79 0.58
CA MET A 137 16.40 11.93 1.47
C MET A 137 15.23 12.92 1.45
N ILE A 138 14.76 13.35 0.28
CA ILE A 138 13.63 14.29 0.16
C ILE A 138 12.37 13.71 0.80
N VAL A 139 12.06 12.46 0.51
CA VAL A 139 10.89 11.78 1.05
C VAL A 139 11.01 11.63 2.58
N ALA A 140 12.20 11.31 3.09
CA ALA A 140 12.44 11.24 4.54
C ALA A 140 12.16 12.58 5.21
N VAL A 141 12.67 13.68 4.65
CA VAL A 141 12.42 15.03 5.16
C VAL A 141 10.93 15.35 5.13
N ALA A 142 10.25 15.10 4.01
CA ALA A 142 8.81 15.34 3.87
C ALA A 142 7.99 14.52 4.87
N ASN A 143 8.31 13.24 5.05
CA ASN A 143 7.65 12.37 6.03
C ASN A 143 7.92 12.84 7.46
N THR A 144 9.15 13.22 7.81
CA THR A 144 9.46 13.77 9.14
C THR A 144 8.66 15.03 9.42
N VAL A 145 8.63 15.97 8.47
CA VAL A 145 7.82 17.19 8.59
C VAL A 145 6.33 16.85 8.73
N GLY A 146 5.81 15.94 7.90
CA GLY A 146 4.42 15.50 7.97
C GLY A 146 4.06 14.88 9.33
N TRP A 147 4.93 14.02 9.89
CA TRP A 147 4.70 13.43 11.20
C TRP A 147 4.70 14.48 12.31
N ILE A 148 5.66 15.43 12.28
CA ILE A 148 5.71 16.53 13.25
C ILE A 148 4.43 17.37 13.19
N SER A 149 3.96 17.71 11.99
CA SER A 149 2.82 18.60 11.78
C SER A 149 1.46 17.96 12.07
N TYR A 150 1.30 16.65 11.84
CA TYR A 150 -0.03 16.02 11.85
C TYR A 150 -0.18 14.85 12.83
N VAL A 151 0.91 14.20 13.25
CA VAL A 151 0.83 12.95 14.03
C VAL A 151 1.35 13.13 15.45
N ARG A 152 2.41 13.92 15.65
CA ARG A 152 3.09 14.06 16.94
C ARG A 152 2.16 14.42 18.08
N GLU A 153 1.38 15.49 17.94
CA GLU A 153 0.47 15.96 18.99
C GLU A 153 -0.57 14.87 19.37
N PRO A 154 -1.31 14.26 18.42
CA PRO A 154 -2.23 13.15 18.71
C PRO A 154 -1.63 11.96 19.47
N VAL A 155 -0.36 11.62 19.23
CA VAL A 155 0.29 10.45 19.86
C VAL A 155 1.10 10.82 21.11
N THR A 156 1.23 12.11 21.44
CA THR A 156 2.04 12.57 22.57
C THR A 156 1.52 11.98 23.88
N GLY A 157 2.43 11.43 24.68
CA GLY A 157 2.08 10.76 25.94
C GLY A 157 1.78 9.26 25.79
N HIS A 158 1.78 8.72 24.56
CA HIS A 158 1.71 7.29 24.28
C HIS A 158 3.06 6.78 23.74
N GLN A 159 4.02 6.50 24.63
CA GLN A 159 5.41 6.18 24.26
C GLN A 159 5.57 5.18 23.09
N PHE A 160 4.80 4.08 23.11
CA PHE A 160 4.85 3.08 22.03
C PHE A 160 4.32 3.63 20.70
N LEU A 161 3.21 4.36 20.71
CA LEU A 161 2.61 4.93 19.51
C LEU A 161 3.45 6.09 18.97
N GLU A 162 4.01 6.92 19.85
CA GLU A 162 4.87 8.02 19.47
C GLU A 162 6.14 7.52 18.78
N LEU A 163 6.89 6.62 19.42
CA LEU A 163 8.09 6.03 18.82
C LEU A 163 7.75 5.15 17.61
N GLY A 164 6.72 4.32 17.73
CA GLY A 164 6.29 3.39 16.70
C GLY A 164 5.86 4.10 15.42
N SER A 165 4.95 5.09 15.52
CA SER A 165 4.50 5.87 14.36
C SER A 165 5.64 6.69 13.75
N PHE A 166 6.55 7.25 14.57
CA PHE A 166 7.71 7.97 14.07
C PHE A 166 8.64 7.06 13.25
N LEU A 167 9.03 5.90 13.79
CA LEU A 167 9.89 4.95 13.10
C LEU A 167 9.22 4.37 11.86
N PHE A 168 7.94 4.04 11.97
CA PHE A 168 7.14 3.51 10.85
C PHE A 168 7.08 4.53 9.70
N ASN A 169 6.88 5.80 10.02
CA ASN A 169 6.87 6.90 9.06
C ASN A 169 8.26 7.21 8.48
N LEU A 170 9.29 7.33 9.32
CA LEU A 170 10.64 7.68 8.88
C LEU A 170 11.26 6.58 8.02
N VAL A 171 11.02 5.32 8.37
CA VAL A 171 11.64 4.18 7.70
C VAL A 171 10.71 3.59 6.64
N ILE A 172 9.58 3.03 7.04
CA ILE A 172 8.78 2.19 6.15
C ILE A 172 8.05 3.02 5.10
N TYR A 173 7.42 4.13 5.46
CA TYR A 173 6.77 5.01 4.48
C TYR A 173 7.77 5.66 3.54
N THR A 174 8.91 6.11 4.06
CA THR A 174 9.98 6.67 3.23
C THR A 174 10.45 5.68 2.18
N LEU A 175 10.73 4.45 2.59
CA LEU A 175 11.19 3.42 1.67
C LEU A 175 10.08 2.99 0.70
N MET A 176 8.83 2.89 1.15
CA MET A 176 7.71 2.49 0.28
C MET A 176 7.49 3.52 -0.83
N ILE A 177 7.38 4.81 -0.48
CA ILE A 177 7.23 5.90 -1.45
C ILE A 177 8.44 5.96 -2.38
N SER A 178 9.64 5.96 -1.82
CA SER A 178 10.88 6.07 -2.60
C SER A 178 11.04 4.90 -3.57
N PHE A 179 10.80 3.68 -3.13
CA PHE A 179 10.93 2.50 -3.99
C PHE A 179 9.81 2.38 -5.01
N SER A 180 8.62 2.92 -4.74
CA SER A 180 7.57 3.11 -5.74
C SER A 180 7.99 4.11 -6.82
N ILE A 181 8.63 5.23 -6.44
CA ILE A 181 9.22 6.18 -7.40
C ILE A 181 10.33 5.49 -8.21
N TRP A 182 11.24 4.76 -7.54
CA TRP A 182 12.29 4.02 -8.20
C TRP A 182 11.73 2.98 -9.16
N TYR A 183 10.65 2.29 -8.79
CA TYR A 183 9.97 1.34 -9.67
C TYR A 183 9.41 2.04 -10.92
N PHE A 184 8.76 3.19 -10.75
CA PHE A 184 8.24 3.97 -11.87
C PHE A 184 9.37 4.45 -12.81
N TRP A 185 10.48 4.93 -12.26
CA TRP A 185 11.67 5.30 -13.01
C TRP A 185 12.34 4.11 -13.70
N ALA A 186 12.50 3.00 -12.98
CA ALA A 186 13.03 1.76 -13.52
C ALA A 186 12.17 1.22 -14.66
N ASN A 187 10.89 1.58 -14.74
CA ASN A 187 9.97 1.25 -15.83
C ASN A 187 9.79 2.39 -16.86
N ARG A 188 10.69 3.39 -16.89
CA ARG A 188 10.67 4.53 -17.84
C ARG A 188 9.35 5.32 -17.81
N LEU A 189 8.80 5.55 -16.61
CA LEU A 189 7.59 6.34 -16.42
C LEU A 189 6.38 5.77 -17.18
N SER A 190 6.34 4.45 -17.38
CA SER A 190 5.31 3.81 -18.20
C SER A 190 3.96 3.78 -17.50
N LEU A 191 2.89 3.92 -18.28
CA LEU A 191 1.51 3.87 -17.77
C LEU A 191 1.20 2.61 -16.94
N PRO A 192 1.68 1.39 -17.29
CA PRO A 192 1.47 0.20 -16.46
C PRO A 192 2.11 0.28 -15.06
N ALA A 193 3.18 1.05 -14.88
CA ALA A 193 3.83 1.21 -13.57
C ALA A 193 3.16 2.29 -12.70
N PHE A 194 2.29 3.12 -13.29
CA PHE A 194 1.64 4.23 -12.58
C PHE A 194 0.73 3.78 -11.42
N PRO A 195 -0.11 2.73 -11.54
CA PRO A 195 -0.88 2.21 -10.40
C PRO A 195 -0.01 1.85 -9.20
N VAL A 196 1.18 1.26 -9.41
CA VAL A 196 2.08 0.90 -8.31
C VAL A 196 2.62 2.15 -7.60
N LEU A 197 2.93 3.21 -8.36
CA LEU A 197 3.35 4.48 -7.79
C LEU A 197 2.25 5.08 -6.91
N ILE A 198 1.04 5.19 -7.44
CA ILE A 198 -0.10 5.73 -6.70
C ILE A 198 -0.41 4.85 -5.48
N GLY A 199 -0.41 3.53 -5.63
CA GLY A 199 -0.63 2.61 -4.52
C GLY A 199 0.37 2.80 -3.38
N GLY A 200 1.66 2.92 -3.70
CA GLY A 200 2.72 3.17 -2.71
C GLY A 200 2.70 4.56 -2.07
N LEU A 201 1.98 5.53 -2.65
CA LEU A 201 1.75 6.85 -2.07
C LEU A 201 0.49 6.89 -1.19
N LEU A 202 -0.57 6.17 -1.59
CA LEU A 202 -1.84 6.17 -0.86
C LEU A 202 -1.76 5.40 0.46
N LEU A 203 -0.99 4.30 0.53
CA LEU A 203 -0.87 3.52 1.77
C LEU A 203 -0.28 4.36 2.93
N PRO A 204 0.87 5.06 2.77
CA PRO A 204 1.39 5.95 3.82
C PRO A 204 0.46 7.10 4.16
N LEU A 205 -0.18 7.68 3.13
CA LEU A 205 -1.09 8.81 3.30
C LEU A 205 -2.31 8.40 4.13
N SER A 206 -2.84 7.20 3.88
CA SER A 206 -3.93 6.64 4.65
C SER A 206 -3.54 6.47 6.11
N ASP A 207 -2.40 5.87 6.41
CA ASP A 207 -2.00 5.71 7.80
C ASP A 207 -1.75 7.05 8.50
N LEU A 208 -1.13 8.02 7.83
CA LEU A 208 -0.94 9.37 8.38
C LEU A 208 -2.30 10.04 8.67
N TYR A 209 -3.27 9.88 7.77
CA TYR A 209 -4.64 10.33 7.97
C TYR A 209 -5.26 9.63 9.20
N LEU A 210 -5.13 8.32 9.32
CA LEU A 210 -5.64 7.54 10.44
C LEU A 210 -5.05 7.99 11.79
N PHE A 211 -3.72 8.16 11.89
CA PHE A 211 -3.11 8.66 13.13
C PHE A 211 -3.52 10.09 13.46
N SER A 212 -3.60 10.97 12.46
CA SER A 212 -3.97 12.37 12.66
C SER A 212 -5.43 12.55 13.10
N THR A 213 -6.32 11.65 12.67
CA THR A 213 -7.77 11.81 12.88
C THR A 213 -8.31 10.98 14.04
N TRP A 214 -7.80 9.78 14.29
CA TRP A 214 -8.36 8.87 15.31
C TRP A 214 -7.87 9.13 16.73
N LEU A 215 -6.73 9.81 16.86
CA LEU A 215 -6.18 10.23 18.15
C LEU A 215 -6.27 11.74 18.35
N ALA A 216 -6.98 12.45 17.47
CA ALA A 216 -7.13 13.90 17.59
C ALA A 216 -7.77 14.28 18.94
N PRO A 217 -7.33 15.39 19.57
CA PRO A 217 -7.94 15.87 20.80
C PRO A 217 -9.46 16.04 20.66
N GLY A 218 -10.22 15.56 21.64
CA GLY A 218 -11.69 15.68 21.66
C GLY A 218 -12.46 14.58 20.91
N GLN A 219 -11.78 13.59 20.30
CA GLN A 219 -12.42 12.43 19.68
C GLN A 219 -12.82 11.35 20.70
N ASN A 220 -13.89 10.62 20.40
CA ASN A 220 -14.31 9.46 21.18
C ASN A 220 -13.20 8.38 21.13
N ARG A 221 -12.75 7.92 22.30
CA ARG A 221 -11.58 7.02 22.45
C ARG A 221 -11.89 5.55 22.17
N ASP A 222 -13.15 5.21 21.94
CA ASP A 222 -13.60 3.81 21.83
C ASP A 222 -13.96 3.38 20.41
N VAL A 223 -14.46 4.29 19.57
CA VAL A 223 -14.91 3.98 18.19
C VAL A 223 -14.53 5.12 17.23
N PRO A 224 -13.96 4.80 16.04
CA PRO A 224 -13.70 5.80 15.00
C PRO A 224 -14.99 6.49 14.52
N ILE A 225 -14.92 7.79 14.22
CA ILE A 225 -16.00 8.45 13.48
C ILE A 225 -16.10 7.81 12.10
N PHE A 226 -17.31 7.41 11.73
CA PHE A 226 -17.60 6.72 10.47
C PHE A 226 -17.05 7.45 9.25
N ASP A 227 -17.30 8.76 9.13
CA ASP A 227 -16.88 9.52 7.95
C ASP A 227 -15.35 9.59 7.82
N LEU A 228 -14.64 9.67 8.95
CA LEU A 228 -13.18 9.62 8.99
C LEU A 228 -12.67 8.22 8.65
N TYR A 229 -13.33 7.17 9.14
CA TYR A 229 -13.01 5.80 8.74
C TYR A 229 -13.23 5.61 7.24
N ALA A 230 -14.34 6.06 6.68
CA ALA A 230 -14.68 5.91 5.26
C ALA A 230 -13.70 6.65 4.34
N ALA A 231 -13.37 7.90 4.68
CA ALA A 231 -12.35 8.65 3.97
C ALA A 231 -10.98 7.94 4.02
N ASN A 232 -10.60 7.42 5.19
CA ASN A 232 -9.39 6.62 5.33
C ASN A 232 -9.44 5.34 4.48
N TRP A 233 -10.57 4.63 4.47
CA TRP A 233 -10.75 3.40 3.74
C TRP A 233 -10.58 3.61 2.23
N ILE A 234 -11.11 4.71 1.69
CA ILE A 234 -10.90 5.08 0.28
C ILE A 234 -9.40 5.14 -0.02
N LEU A 235 -8.61 5.80 0.81
CA LEU A 235 -7.16 5.90 0.62
C LEU A 235 -6.48 4.53 0.75
N TYR A 236 -6.73 3.83 1.86
CA TYR A 236 -6.12 2.54 2.18
C TYR A 236 -6.42 1.48 1.10
N PHE A 237 -7.69 1.26 0.81
CA PHE A 237 -8.13 0.22 -0.10
C PHE A 237 -7.72 0.52 -1.54
N SER A 238 -7.78 1.78 -1.96
CA SER A 238 -7.19 2.22 -3.24
C SER A 238 -5.70 1.91 -3.28
N GLY A 239 -4.97 2.20 -2.21
CA GLY A 239 -3.57 1.84 -2.04
C GLY A 239 -3.32 0.35 -2.27
N GLN A 240 -4.06 -0.50 -1.54
CA GLN A 240 -3.94 -1.96 -1.60
C GLN A 240 -4.24 -2.52 -3.00
N VAL A 241 -5.33 -2.06 -3.62
CA VAL A 241 -5.76 -2.51 -4.95
C VAL A 241 -4.79 -2.04 -6.04
N LEU A 242 -4.38 -0.78 -6.05
CA LEU A 242 -3.46 -0.26 -7.05
C LEU A 242 -2.07 -0.89 -6.93
N PHE A 243 -1.62 -1.15 -5.70
CA PHE A 243 -0.39 -1.91 -5.46
C PHE A 243 -0.52 -3.39 -5.86
N ALA A 244 -1.74 -3.93 -5.96
CA ALA A 244 -1.98 -5.27 -6.45
C ALA A 244 -1.61 -5.49 -7.92
N PHE A 245 -1.40 -4.42 -8.69
CA PHE A 245 -0.90 -4.51 -10.07
C PHE A 245 0.58 -4.87 -10.18
N LEU A 246 1.38 -4.65 -9.12
CA LEU A 246 2.84 -4.82 -9.16
C LEU A 246 3.32 -6.15 -9.78
N PRO A 247 2.79 -7.33 -9.39
CA PRO A 247 3.21 -8.60 -9.99
C PRO A 247 2.92 -8.71 -11.49
N ALA A 248 1.74 -8.25 -11.93
CA ALA A 248 1.36 -8.31 -13.33
C ALA A 248 2.23 -7.39 -14.18
N CYS A 249 2.48 -6.16 -13.72
CA CYS A 249 3.36 -5.21 -14.38
C CYS A 249 4.80 -5.72 -14.47
N GLU A 250 5.30 -6.31 -13.39
CA GLU A 250 6.64 -6.90 -13.36
C GLU A 250 6.79 -8.05 -14.36
N ASN A 251 5.79 -8.93 -14.42
CA ASN A 251 5.82 -10.08 -15.32
C ASN A 251 5.81 -9.66 -16.78
N ASP A 252 4.93 -8.72 -17.14
CA ASP A 252 4.85 -8.18 -18.51
C ASP A 252 6.15 -7.47 -18.92
N ALA A 253 6.77 -6.70 -18.02
CA ALA A 253 8.02 -6.01 -18.28
C ALA A 253 9.16 -7.00 -18.58
N ARG A 254 9.27 -8.08 -17.80
CA ARG A 254 10.29 -9.12 -17.99
C ARG A 254 10.11 -9.89 -19.29
N LEU A 255 8.86 -10.23 -19.64
CA LEU A 255 8.57 -10.90 -20.91
C LEU A 255 8.97 -10.02 -22.10
N SER A 256 8.68 -8.72 -22.02
CA SER A 256 9.04 -7.75 -23.07
C SER A 256 10.56 -7.61 -23.23
N GLU A 257 11.31 -7.59 -22.12
CA GLU A 257 12.77 -7.53 -22.14
C GLU A 257 13.41 -8.81 -22.70
N SER A 258 12.86 -10.00 -22.39
CA SER A 258 13.33 -11.28 -22.98
C SER A 258 13.08 -11.40 -24.48
N ALA A 259 11.96 -10.86 -24.98
CA ALA A 259 11.66 -10.85 -26.41
C ALA A 259 12.62 -9.94 -27.19
N GLN A 260 13.05 -8.83 -26.57
CA GLN A 260 14.02 -7.91 -27.17
C GLN A 260 15.45 -8.46 -27.19
N SER A 261 15.85 -9.32 -26.23
CA SER A 261 17.17 -9.95 -26.28
C SER A 261 17.29 -11.05 -27.35
N GLY A 262 16.18 -11.72 -27.69
CA GLY A 262 16.13 -12.73 -28.75
C GLY A 262 16.10 -12.18 -30.18
N ASN A 263 15.75 -10.89 -30.35
CA ASN A 263 15.67 -10.21 -31.65
C ASN A 263 16.86 -9.29 -31.94
N ARG A 264 17.95 -9.32 -31.15
CA ARG A 264 19.21 -8.73 -31.59
C ARG A 264 19.73 -9.60 -32.74
N PRO A 265 19.89 -9.06 -33.96
CA PRO A 265 20.68 -9.76 -34.97
C PRO A 265 22.03 -10.07 -34.33
N ALA A 266 22.52 -11.29 -34.50
CA ALA A 266 23.94 -11.53 -34.30
C ALA A 266 24.65 -10.50 -35.18
N GLU A 267 25.32 -9.53 -34.57
CA GLU A 267 26.26 -8.68 -35.28
C GLU A 267 27.34 -9.64 -35.79
N LEU A 268 27.20 -10.02 -37.06
CA LEU A 268 28.25 -10.59 -37.88
C LEU A 268 29.27 -9.46 -38.07
N GLY A 269 30.47 -9.64 -37.53
CA GLY A 269 31.61 -8.73 -37.68
C GLY A 269 32.67 -8.99 -36.64
#